data_AF-A0A0F6MRP5-F1
#
_entry.id   AF-A0A0F6MRP5-F1
#
_cell.length_a   1.000
_cell.length_b   1.000
_cell.length_c   1.000
_cell.angle_alpha   90.00
_cell.angle_beta   90.00
_cell.angle_gamma   90.00
#
_symmetry.space_group_name_H-M   'P 1'
#
loop_
_entity.id
_entity.type
_entity.pdbx_description
1 polymer ?
#
loop_
_entity_poly.entity_id
_entity_poly.type
_entity_poly.pdbx_seq_one_letter_code
_entity_poly.pdbx_strand_id
1 'polypeptide(L)'
;GIRLDKVLFLDPNSLSKWTNEYHLQHEDIVINSTGTGTIGRVGIFDIGILGKYPFIVPDSHISIVRCYKAYIYQKYIYAIFTSEHLQNKINKAATGSTNQKELPKNILIEFFLPLPPLAEQKRIVTKIEELFAQLDFITTTLTK
;
A
#
# COMPACT_ATOMS: atom_id res chain seq x y z
N GLY A 1 1.35 1.83 9.19
CA GLY A 1 2.19 0.80 8.55
C GLY A 1 1.58 -0.57 8.74
N ILE A 2 2.08 -1.56 7.98
CA ILE A 2 1.68 -2.97 8.11
C ILE A 2 2.15 -3.49 9.47
N ARG A 3 1.29 -4.23 10.18
CA ARG A 3 1.61 -4.83 11.47
C ARG A 3 1.30 -6.32 11.45
N LEU A 4 2.16 -7.11 12.10
CA LEU A 4 2.05 -8.57 12.14
C LEU A 4 1.32 -9.11 13.39
N ASP A 5 0.78 -8.24 14.25
CA ASP A 5 0.10 -8.65 15.49
C ASP A 5 -1.23 -9.36 15.25
N LYS A 6 -1.85 -9.14 14.08
CA LYS A 6 -3.16 -9.70 13.72
C LYS A 6 -3.15 -10.58 12.48
N VAL A 7 -1.98 -11.05 12.06
CA VAL A 7 -1.88 -11.95 10.90
C VAL A 7 -2.36 -13.35 11.27
N LEU A 8 -2.92 -14.03 10.29
CA LEU A 8 -3.28 -15.44 10.39
C LEU A 8 -2.16 -16.29 9.82
N PHE A 9 -2.01 -17.51 10.35
CA PHE A 9 -1.04 -18.48 9.85
C PHE A 9 -1.68 -19.40 8.83
N LEU A 10 -0.92 -19.75 7.80
CA LEU A 10 -1.34 -20.72 6.79
C LEU A 10 -1.33 -22.14 7.39
N ASP A 11 -2.28 -22.96 6.98
CA ASP A 11 -2.26 -24.40 7.25
C ASP A 11 -1.01 -25.01 6.57
N PRO A 12 -0.14 -25.74 7.30
CA PRO A 12 1.02 -26.42 6.73
C PRO A 12 0.70 -27.29 5.50
N ASN A 13 -0.48 -27.90 5.45
CA ASN A 13 -0.91 -28.73 4.33
C ASN A 13 -1.21 -27.93 3.05
N SER A 14 -1.39 -26.61 3.18
CA SER A 14 -1.68 -25.70 2.07
C SER A 14 -0.44 -25.01 1.49
N LEU A 15 0.74 -25.18 2.12
CA LEU A 15 1.97 -24.45 1.76
C LEU A 15 2.39 -24.64 0.31
N SER A 16 2.18 -25.83 -0.27
CA SER A 16 2.52 -26.11 -1.67
C SER A 16 1.72 -25.28 -2.69
N LYS A 17 0.56 -24.73 -2.29
CA LYS A 17 -0.27 -23.86 -3.14
C LYS A 17 0.28 -22.44 -3.23
N TRP A 18 1.00 -22.00 -2.22
CA TRP A 18 1.51 -20.63 -2.09
C TRP A 18 2.94 -20.57 -2.60
N THR A 19 3.08 -20.58 -3.92
CA THR A 19 4.34 -20.39 -4.62
C THR A 19 4.86 -18.95 -4.43
N ASN A 20 6.13 -18.72 -4.79
CA ASN A 20 6.80 -17.43 -4.65
C ASN A 20 6.08 -16.24 -5.33
N GLU A 21 5.21 -16.50 -6.30
CA GLU A 21 4.42 -15.46 -6.98
C GLU A 21 3.36 -14.82 -6.05
N TYR A 22 2.86 -15.57 -5.07
CA TYR A 22 1.89 -15.10 -4.07
C TYR A 22 2.55 -14.40 -2.89
N HIS A 23 3.86 -14.54 -2.73
CA HIS A 23 4.57 -13.90 -1.63
C HIS A 23 4.65 -12.39 -1.85
N LEU A 24 4.44 -11.64 -0.76
CA LEU A 24 4.77 -10.22 -0.75
C LEU A 24 6.28 -10.02 -0.94
N GLN A 25 6.63 -9.05 -1.77
CA GLN A 25 7.99 -8.66 -2.09
C GLN A 25 8.29 -7.28 -1.50
N HIS A 26 9.55 -7.04 -1.14
CA HIS A 26 9.96 -5.75 -0.57
C HIS A 26 9.53 -4.58 -1.47
N GLU A 27 8.92 -3.58 -0.83
CA GLU A 27 8.26 -2.40 -1.40
C GLU A 27 6.91 -2.63 -2.08
N ASP A 28 6.32 -3.83 -2.05
CA ASP A 28 4.96 -4.00 -2.54
C ASP A 28 3.99 -3.01 -1.88
N ILE A 29 3.18 -2.34 -2.70
CA ILE A 29 2.13 -1.48 -2.20
C ILE A 29 0.90 -2.36 -1.97
N VAL A 30 0.42 -2.36 -0.73
CA VAL A 30 -0.78 -3.10 -0.32
C VAL A 30 -1.94 -2.13 -0.17
N ILE A 31 -3.09 -2.47 -0.76
CA ILE A 31 -4.30 -1.65 -0.72
C ILE A 31 -5.46 -2.48 -0.21
N ASN A 32 -6.14 -2.00 0.84
CA ASN A 32 -7.37 -2.64 1.30
C ASN A 32 -8.49 -2.45 0.27
N SER A 33 -8.94 -3.55 -0.31
CA SER A 33 -10.01 -3.57 -1.31
C SER A 33 -11.40 -3.69 -0.70
N THR A 34 -11.53 -4.13 0.56
CA THR A 34 -12.83 -4.28 1.23
C THR A 34 -12.81 -3.74 2.66
N GLY A 35 -14.00 -3.60 3.23
CA GLY A 35 -14.22 -3.26 4.63
C GLY A 35 -14.67 -1.82 4.88
N THR A 36 -15.65 -1.66 5.78
CA THR A 36 -16.25 -0.36 6.08
C THR A 36 -15.25 0.56 6.78
N GLY A 37 -14.94 1.69 6.17
CA GLY A 37 -13.95 2.66 6.69
C GLY A 37 -12.49 2.22 6.56
N THR A 38 -12.22 1.08 5.93
CA THR A 38 -10.86 0.57 5.70
C THR A 38 -10.47 0.52 4.22
N ILE A 39 -11.43 0.62 3.30
CA ILE A 39 -11.18 0.66 1.85
C ILE A 39 -10.26 1.80 1.49
N GLY A 40 -9.35 1.53 0.56
CA GLY A 40 -8.40 2.52 0.05
C GLY A 40 -7.22 2.80 0.97
N ARG A 41 -7.17 2.21 2.17
CA ARG A 41 -5.98 2.29 3.02
C ARG A 41 -4.80 1.66 2.30
N VAL A 42 -3.68 2.38 2.27
CA VAL A 42 -2.49 2.00 1.53
C VAL A 42 -1.31 1.83 2.49
N GLY A 43 -0.52 0.79 2.27
CA GLY A 43 0.75 0.56 2.95
C GLY A 43 1.85 0.16 1.97
N ILE A 44 3.11 0.33 2.37
CA ILE A 44 4.26 -0.27 1.69
C ILE A 44 4.74 -1.43 2.57
N PHE A 45 4.93 -2.59 1.96
CA PHE A 45 5.50 -3.75 2.62
C PHE A 45 7.03 -3.65 2.68
N ASP A 46 7.57 -3.76 3.88
CA ASP A 46 9.00 -3.91 4.10
C ASP A 46 9.30 -5.33 4.55
N ILE A 47 10.07 -6.07 3.75
CA ILE A 47 10.54 -7.42 4.10
C ILE A 47 11.22 -7.50 5.48
N GLY A 48 11.80 -6.41 5.98
CA GLY A 48 12.38 -6.34 7.33
C GLY A 48 11.39 -6.66 8.45
N ILE A 49 10.07 -6.53 8.22
CA ILE A 49 9.05 -6.85 9.23
C ILE A 49 8.86 -8.36 9.42
N LEU A 50 9.34 -9.20 8.50
CA LEU A 50 9.13 -10.66 8.56
C LEU A 50 9.74 -11.30 9.81
N GLY A 51 10.85 -10.77 10.33
CA GLY A 51 11.55 -11.34 11.48
C GLY A 51 11.91 -12.80 11.25
N LYS A 52 11.26 -13.72 11.98
CA LYS A 52 11.47 -15.17 11.89
C LYS A 52 10.62 -15.88 10.82
N TYR A 53 9.67 -15.17 10.20
CA TYR A 53 8.75 -15.78 9.24
C TYR A 53 9.34 -15.76 7.83
N PRO A 54 9.17 -16.83 7.03
CA PRO A 54 9.83 -16.92 5.73
C PRO A 54 9.17 -16.04 4.66
N PHE A 55 7.85 -15.86 4.73
CA PHE A 55 7.07 -15.08 3.76
C PHE A 55 5.71 -14.68 4.35
N ILE A 56 5.03 -13.78 3.64
CA ILE A 56 3.62 -13.41 3.87
C ILE A 56 2.90 -13.51 2.54
N VAL A 57 1.66 -14.01 2.59
CA VAL A 57 0.72 -14.01 1.47
C VAL A 57 -0.38 -13.00 1.77
N PRO A 58 -0.75 -12.11 0.83
CA PRO A 58 -1.88 -11.23 1.02
C PRO A 58 -3.19 -12.01 0.97
N ASP A 59 -4.13 -11.66 1.86
CA ASP A 59 -5.49 -12.16 1.78
C ASP A 59 -6.24 -11.58 0.55
N SER A 60 -7.33 -12.24 0.15
CA SER A 60 -8.23 -11.89 -0.94
C SER A 60 -8.74 -10.44 -0.91
N HIS A 61 -8.85 -9.85 0.29
CA HIS A 61 -9.28 -8.46 0.51
C HIS A 61 -8.18 -7.41 0.33
N ILE A 62 -6.94 -7.82 0.02
CA ILE A 62 -5.79 -6.95 -0.21
C ILE A 62 -5.39 -7.01 -1.68
N SER A 63 -5.34 -5.86 -2.33
CA SER A 63 -4.75 -5.72 -3.67
C SER A 63 -3.29 -5.32 -3.57
N ILE A 64 -2.47 -5.91 -4.44
CA ILE A 64 -1.04 -5.64 -4.52
C ILE A 64 -0.74 -4.82 -5.78
N VAL A 65 -0.06 -3.70 -5.60
CA VAL A 65 0.50 -2.89 -6.68
C VAL A 65 2.02 -3.03 -6.63
N ARG A 66 2.55 -3.78 -7.58
CA ARG A 66 4.00 -4.04 -7.76
C ARG A 66 4.44 -3.43 -9.08
N CYS A 67 5.34 -2.45 -9.02
CA CYS A 67 5.75 -1.69 -10.22
C CYS A 67 7.10 -2.17 -10.78
N TYR A 68 7.33 -1.90 -12.06
CA TYR A 68 8.63 -2.13 -12.68
C TYR A 68 9.66 -1.11 -12.19
N LYS A 69 10.47 -1.51 -11.19
CA LYS A 69 11.41 -0.64 -10.46
C LYS A 69 12.46 0.08 -11.34
N ALA A 70 12.70 -0.43 -12.56
CA ALA A 70 13.58 0.22 -13.54
C ALA A 70 13.08 1.62 -13.95
N TYR A 71 11.77 1.86 -13.90
CA TYR A 71 11.14 3.11 -14.37
C TYR A 71 10.33 3.81 -13.28
N ILE A 72 9.92 3.08 -12.26
CA ILE A 72 8.93 3.55 -11.29
C ILE A 72 9.52 3.48 -9.89
N TYR A 73 9.50 4.62 -9.21
CA TYR A 73 9.87 4.70 -7.81
C TYR A 73 8.65 4.37 -6.94
N GLN A 74 8.75 3.28 -6.18
CA GLN A 74 7.60 2.71 -5.46
C GLN A 74 6.99 3.68 -4.44
N LYS A 75 7.83 4.43 -3.72
CA LYS A 75 7.35 5.47 -2.78
C LYS A 75 6.59 6.62 -3.47
N TYR A 76 6.88 6.90 -4.73
CA TYR A 76 6.15 7.91 -5.51
C TYR A 76 4.73 7.43 -5.82
N ILE A 77 4.60 6.17 -6.23
CA ILE A 77 3.28 5.55 -6.43
C ILE A 77 2.52 5.51 -5.12
N TYR A 78 3.17 5.13 -4.02
CA TYR A 78 2.57 5.21 -2.69
C TYR A 78 2.04 6.62 -2.37
N ALA A 79 2.86 7.66 -2.58
CA ALA A 79 2.45 9.04 -2.36
C ALA A 79 1.22 9.45 -3.20
N ILE A 80 1.15 9.00 -4.47
CA ILE A 80 -0.03 9.22 -5.32
C ILE A 80 -1.25 8.49 -4.75
N PHE A 81 -1.12 7.21 -4.37
CA PHE A 81 -2.21 6.43 -3.79
C PHE A 81 -2.69 6.97 -2.45
N THR A 82 -1.83 7.61 -1.67
CA THR A 82 -2.22 8.28 -0.42
C THR A 82 -2.71 9.71 -0.61
N SER A 83 -2.57 10.29 -1.81
CA SER A 83 -3.01 11.66 -2.07
C SER A 83 -4.53 11.79 -1.93
N GLU A 84 -4.97 12.95 -1.44
CA GLU A 84 -6.41 13.24 -1.31
C GLU A 84 -7.15 13.06 -2.64
N HIS A 85 -6.53 13.46 -3.75
CA HIS A 85 -7.12 13.33 -5.08
C HIS A 85 -7.44 11.88 -5.44
N LEU A 86 -6.48 10.96 -5.26
CA LEU A 86 -6.69 9.56 -5.61
C LEU A 86 -7.56 8.84 -4.56
N GLN A 87 -7.43 9.18 -3.27
CA GLN A 87 -8.32 8.68 -2.22
C GLN A 87 -9.77 9.07 -2.47
N ASN A 88 -10.03 10.31 -2.91
CA ASN A 88 -11.37 10.76 -3.28
C ASN A 88 -11.93 9.97 -4.47
N LYS A 89 -11.09 9.64 -5.47
CA LYS A 89 -11.49 8.78 -6.59
C LYS A 89 -11.79 7.35 -6.11
N ILE A 90 -10.93 6.76 -5.29
CA ILE A 90 -11.13 5.42 -4.70
C ILE A 90 -12.45 5.38 -3.91
N ASN A 91 -12.70 6.37 -3.06
CA ASN A 91 -13.91 6.43 -2.23
C ASN A 91 -15.19 6.58 -3.06
N LYS A 92 -15.13 7.31 -4.17
CA LYS A 92 -16.26 7.44 -5.12
C LYS A 92 -16.48 6.18 -5.95
N ALA A 93 -15.40 5.47 -6.28
CA ALA A 93 -15.43 4.27 -7.08
C ALA A 93 -15.76 3.01 -6.28
N ALA A 94 -15.58 3.04 -4.95
CA ALA A 94 -15.99 1.97 -4.06
C ALA A 94 -17.51 1.78 -4.13
N THR A 95 -17.94 0.61 -4.59
CA THR A 95 -19.34 0.25 -4.78
C THR A 95 -19.86 -0.58 -3.61
N GLY A 96 -21.16 -0.49 -3.32
CA GLY A 96 -21.84 -1.34 -2.32
C GLY A 96 -22.50 -0.55 -1.18
N SER A 97 -23.21 -1.27 -0.30
CA SER A 97 -23.92 -0.71 0.85
C SER A 97 -23.02 -0.63 2.10
N THR A 98 -23.49 -0.01 3.18
CA THR A 98 -22.72 0.32 4.40
C THR A 98 -21.86 -0.82 4.98
N ASN A 99 -22.21 -2.10 4.73
CA ASN A 99 -21.49 -3.27 5.23
C ASN A 99 -20.84 -4.16 4.14
N GLN A 100 -20.97 -3.81 2.86
CA GLN A 100 -20.43 -4.57 1.73
C GLN A 100 -19.85 -3.63 0.67
N LYS A 101 -19.00 -2.69 1.10
CA LYS A 101 -18.26 -1.87 0.15
C LYS A 101 -17.03 -2.62 -0.33
N GLU A 102 -16.82 -2.60 -1.64
CA GLU A 102 -15.67 -3.20 -2.30
C GLU A 102 -15.09 -2.23 -3.32
N LEU A 103 -13.77 -2.30 -3.49
CA LEU A 103 -13.02 -1.62 -4.54
C LEU A 103 -12.63 -2.66 -5.60
N PRO A 104 -13.32 -2.69 -6.75
CA PRO A 104 -12.99 -3.60 -7.84
C PRO A 104 -11.56 -3.40 -8.34
N LYS A 105 -10.85 -4.51 -8.59
CA LYS A 105 -9.44 -4.48 -9.05
C LYS A 105 -9.27 -3.78 -10.39
N ASN A 106 -10.24 -3.86 -11.29
CA ASN A 106 -10.19 -3.18 -12.60
C ASN A 106 -10.12 -1.66 -12.45
N ILE A 107 -10.79 -1.09 -11.44
CA ILE A 107 -10.76 0.36 -11.18
C ILE A 107 -9.34 0.81 -10.82
N LEU A 108 -8.60 0.00 -10.04
CA LEU A 108 -7.20 0.32 -9.71
C LEU A 108 -6.31 0.37 -10.95
N ILE A 109 -6.60 -0.45 -11.97
CA ILE A 109 -5.84 -0.55 -13.21
C ILE A 109 -6.18 0.62 -14.17
N GLU A 110 -7.42 1.10 -14.12
CA GLU A 110 -7.92 2.20 -14.97
C GLU A 110 -7.48 3.60 -14.51
N PHE A 111 -6.87 3.73 -13.33
CA PHE A 111 -6.40 5.03 -12.85
C PHE A 111 -5.22 5.54 -13.68
N PHE A 112 -5.44 6.68 -14.35
CA PHE A 112 -4.38 7.45 -14.96
C PHE A 112 -3.52 8.12 -13.87
N LEU A 113 -2.28 7.68 -13.75
CA LEU A 113 -1.30 8.22 -12.80
C LEU A 113 -0.28 9.10 -13.54
N PRO A 114 0.06 10.29 -13.01
CA PRO A 114 1.17 11.06 -13.55
C PRO A 114 2.48 10.29 -13.30
N LEU A 115 3.31 10.15 -14.34
CA LEU A 115 4.54 9.37 -14.29
C LEU A 115 5.69 10.19 -14.89
N PRO A 116 6.28 11.12 -14.12
CA PRO A 116 7.45 11.88 -14.56
C PRO A 116 8.70 10.98 -14.61
N PRO A 117 9.83 11.46 -15.16
CA PRO A 117 11.09 10.71 -15.15
C PRO A 117 11.50 10.27 -13.74
N LEU A 118 12.20 9.14 -13.63
CA LEU A 118 12.54 8.52 -12.34
C LEU A 118 13.26 9.47 -11.36
N ALA A 119 14.13 10.34 -11.87
CA ALA A 119 14.81 11.35 -11.06
C ALA A 119 13.82 12.33 -10.42
N GLU A 120 12.80 12.74 -11.16
CA GLU A 120 11.76 13.65 -10.68
C GLU A 120 10.81 12.96 -9.69
N GLN A 121 10.48 11.68 -9.91
CA GLN A 121 9.72 10.88 -8.94
C GLN A 121 10.43 10.85 -7.58
N LYS A 122 11.75 10.61 -7.57
CA LYS A 122 12.57 10.62 -6.35
C LYS A 122 12.61 12.00 -5.70
N ARG A 123 12.84 13.06 -6.50
CA ARG A 123 12.87 14.46 -6.01
C ARG A 123 11.56 14.85 -5.31
N ILE A 124 10.42 14.48 -5.89
CA ILE A 124 9.09 14.72 -5.30
C ILE A 124 8.97 14.01 -3.95
N VAL A 125 9.31 12.71 -3.89
CA VAL A 125 9.23 11.95 -2.65
C VAL A 125 10.15 12.52 -1.57
N THR A 126 11.40 12.85 -1.90
CA THR A 126 12.32 13.50 -0.95
C THR A 126 11.69 14.77 -0.37
N LYS A 127 11.04 15.59 -1.21
CA LYS A 127 10.42 16.81 -0.71
C LYS A 127 9.24 16.53 0.22
N ILE A 128 8.44 15.50 -0.06
CA ILE A 128 7.36 15.07 0.81
C ILE A 128 7.91 14.60 2.16
N GLU A 129 8.94 13.76 2.16
CA GLU A 129 9.57 13.23 3.38
C GLU A 129 10.17 14.36 4.24
N GLU A 130 10.85 15.35 3.63
CA GLU A 130 11.35 16.54 4.33
C GLU A 130 10.25 17.31 5.04
N LEU A 131 9.11 17.53 4.37
CA LEU A 131 7.99 18.29 4.93
C LEU A 131 7.35 17.55 6.11
N PHE A 132 7.14 16.23 5.99
CA PHE A 132 6.61 15.44 7.11
C PHE A 132 7.57 15.40 8.29
N ALA A 133 8.88 15.29 8.06
CA ALA A 133 9.86 15.34 9.14
C ALA A 133 9.84 16.68 9.91
N GLN A 134 9.62 17.80 9.21
CA GLN A 134 9.44 19.10 9.84
C GLN A 134 8.16 19.18 10.67
N LEU A 135 7.04 18.64 10.15
CA LEU A 135 5.78 18.57 10.88
C LEU A 135 5.92 17.74 12.15
N ASP A 136 6.54 16.56 12.06
CA ASP A 136 6.77 15.68 13.21
C ASP A 136 7.63 16.36 14.28
N PHE A 137 8.68 17.09 13.87
CA PHE A 137 9.52 17.89 14.78
C PHE A 137 8.70 18.97 15.52
N ILE A 138 7.89 19.73 14.78
CA ILE A 138 7.04 20.79 15.35
C ILE A 138 6.03 20.18 16.32
N THR A 139 5.32 19.13 15.92
CA THR A 139 4.32 18.46 16.76
C THR A 139 4.95 17.90 18.02
N THR A 140 6.13 17.26 17.93
CA THR A 140 6.85 16.72 19.09
C THR A 140 7.33 17.81 20.05
N THR A 141 7.59 19.02 19.54
CA THR A 141 8.00 20.16 20.36
C THR A 141 6.81 20.78 21.08
N LEU A 142 5.64 20.83 20.44
CA LEU A 142 4.41 21.42 21.02
C LEU A 142 3.70 20.51 22.02
N THR A 143 3.94 19.19 21.99
CA THR A 143 3.33 18.21 22.91
C THR A 143 4.20 17.87 24.12
N LYS A 144 5.38 18.49 24.24
CA LYS A 144 6.22 18.46 25.44
C LYS A 144 5.91 19.64 26.35
#